data_AF-A0A3S1ESN1-F1
#
_entry.id   AF-A0A3S1ESN1-F1
#
_cell.length_a   1.000
_cell.length_b   1.000
_cell.length_c   1.000
_cell.angle_alpha   90.00
_cell.angle_beta   90.00
_cell.angle_gamma   90.00
#
_symmetry.space_group_name_H-M   'P 1'
#
loop_
_entity.id
_entity.type
_entity.pdbx_description
1 polymer ?
#
loop_
_entity_poly.entity_id
_entity_poly.type
_entity_poly.pdbx_seq_one_letter_code
_entity_poly.pdbx_strand_id
1 'polypeptide(L)'
;GGLAYSSEEPSHRVNVPAIRMSMAPDDPQHFARWLTGSGELEHDPDAIWKNGDAFPRRRVFGRYVAEHLAPYLGSGVVHHVQGSAIRVTRDASGAGWTVHTSAGPVASDIVVLAATHPQPAIPAALVQLSEAPGFIADPYAPAALAGIGPEASVLIVGSGLTSADMVAELDRRGHRGRILALSRRGLRSRGHPYVRGEPFGDFASAPATTALGLLRAIRATLTAARAANVNWQSVFDQLRLQGPVLWAALAPPERARLVRRLRVFWDVHRFRIAPQVAAVLDRRHAAGTFDTIAARLVASNDEDGSLAVSFQRRGQTRIETTRFDAVINTTGPAHGQALQLNPALSSLAEAGLIRTDQYG
;
A
#
# COMPACT_ATOMS: atom_id res chain seq x y z
N GLY A 1 -3.04 7.79 -13.18
CA GLY A 1 -2.24 6.65 -12.68
C GLY A 1 -2.93 5.83 -11.60
N GLY A 2 -4.22 5.49 -11.72
CA GLY A 2 -4.90 4.68 -10.69
C GLY A 2 -4.98 5.33 -9.30
N LEU A 3 -5.63 4.63 -8.36
CA LEU A 3 -5.97 5.14 -7.02
C LEU A 3 -4.75 5.60 -6.19
N ALA A 4 -3.60 4.95 -6.37
CA ALA A 4 -2.40 5.31 -5.63
C ALA A 4 -1.83 6.68 -6.04
N TYR A 5 -2.03 7.12 -7.28
CA TYR A 5 -1.42 8.35 -7.82
C TYR A 5 -2.44 9.46 -8.12
N SER A 6 -3.71 9.29 -7.73
CA SER A 6 -4.78 10.27 -7.91
C SER A 6 -4.92 11.26 -6.75
N SER A 7 -4.13 11.10 -5.69
CA SER A 7 -4.21 11.99 -4.53
C SER A 7 -3.51 13.32 -4.81
N GLU A 8 -4.23 14.42 -4.57
CA GLU A 8 -3.71 15.79 -4.64
C GLU A 8 -3.01 16.26 -3.36
N GLU A 9 -3.08 15.47 -2.29
CA GLU A 9 -2.51 15.82 -0.99
C GLU A 9 -0.97 15.89 -1.05
N PRO A 10 -0.37 17.07 -0.75
CA PRO A 10 1.08 17.27 -0.85
C PRO A 10 1.94 16.38 0.06
N SER A 11 1.42 15.92 1.20
CA SER A 11 2.14 15.03 2.10
C SER A 11 2.31 13.61 1.53
N HIS A 12 1.47 13.21 0.58
CA HIS A 12 1.50 11.88 -0.01
C HIS A 12 2.64 11.78 -1.03
N ARG A 13 3.67 11.03 -0.65
CA ARG A 13 4.86 10.77 -1.47
C ARG A 13 4.80 9.41 -2.14
N VAL A 14 5.47 9.27 -3.29
CA VAL A 14 5.80 7.94 -3.80
C VAL A 14 6.72 7.24 -2.80
N ASN A 15 6.53 5.95 -2.61
CA ASN A 15 7.24 5.17 -1.60
C ASN A 15 8.47 4.44 -2.17
N VAL A 16 8.71 4.60 -3.47
CA VAL A 16 9.85 4.05 -4.23
C VAL A 16 10.63 5.25 -4.80
N PRO A 17 11.98 5.22 -4.78
CA PRO A 17 12.78 6.26 -5.44
C PRO A 17 12.40 6.41 -6.91
N ALA A 18 12.36 7.65 -7.41
CA ALA A 18 12.01 7.95 -8.80
C ALA A 18 12.85 7.16 -9.82
N ILE A 19 14.13 6.93 -9.52
CA ILE A 19 15.06 6.14 -10.36
C ILE A 19 14.70 4.65 -10.50
N ARG A 20 13.72 4.16 -9.73
CA ARG A 20 13.21 2.78 -9.77
C ARG A 20 11.76 2.72 -10.26
N MET A 21 11.23 3.82 -10.78
CA MET A 21 9.89 3.91 -11.33
C MET A 21 9.99 4.20 -12.82
N SER A 22 9.22 3.50 -13.64
CA SER A 22 9.13 3.76 -15.07
C SER A 22 7.77 3.30 -15.60
N MET A 23 7.35 3.89 -16.72
CA MET A 23 6.23 3.38 -17.52
C MET A 23 6.72 2.69 -18.80
N ALA A 24 8.00 2.86 -19.14
CA ALA A 24 8.64 2.28 -20.30
C ALA A 24 9.42 1.04 -19.85
N PRO A 25 9.01 -0.18 -20.26
CA PRO A 25 9.65 -1.42 -19.82
C PRO A 25 11.15 -1.47 -20.13
N ASP A 26 11.54 -0.96 -21.30
CA ASP A 26 12.93 -0.98 -21.79
C ASP A 26 13.77 0.20 -21.32
N ASP A 27 13.18 1.10 -20.54
CA ASP A 27 13.85 2.29 -20.04
C ASP A 27 13.54 2.52 -18.55
N PRO A 28 14.35 1.91 -17.65
CA PRO A 28 14.15 2.03 -16.21
C PRO A 28 14.28 3.46 -15.66
N GLN A 29 14.92 4.38 -16.41
CA GLN A 29 15.17 5.76 -15.97
C GLN A 29 14.17 6.76 -16.54
N HIS A 30 13.17 6.31 -17.30
CA HIS A 30 12.23 7.19 -18.02
C HIS A 30 11.58 8.24 -17.11
N PHE A 31 11.05 7.83 -15.94
CA PHE A 31 10.45 8.77 -14.99
C PHE A 31 11.48 9.72 -14.37
N ALA A 32 12.66 9.23 -14.01
CA ALA A 32 13.69 10.07 -13.38
C ALA A 32 14.19 11.17 -14.33
N ARG A 33 14.35 10.86 -15.63
CA ARG A 33 14.70 11.85 -16.65
C ARG A 33 13.59 12.88 -16.87
N TRP A 34 12.34 12.42 -16.99
CA TRP A 34 11.19 13.34 -17.07
C TRP A 34 11.10 14.23 -15.83
N LEU A 35 11.28 13.67 -14.63
CA LEU A 35 11.19 14.42 -13.38
C LEU A 35 12.24 15.54 -13.32
N THR A 36 13.47 15.24 -13.75
CA THR A 36 14.55 16.23 -13.85
C THR A 36 14.20 17.34 -14.84
N GLY A 37 13.66 17.01 -16.01
CA GLY A 37 13.27 18.00 -17.03
C GLY A 37 11.98 18.77 -16.71
N SER A 38 11.16 18.30 -15.77
CA SER A 38 9.86 18.88 -15.46
C SER A 38 9.90 20.13 -14.56
N GLY A 39 11.06 20.44 -13.95
CA GLY A 39 11.18 21.52 -12.95
C GLY A 39 10.55 21.23 -11.58
N GLU A 40 9.93 20.06 -11.37
CA GLU A 40 9.25 19.74 -10.10
C GLU A 40 10.17 19.73 -8.88
N LEU A 41 11.41 19.28 -9.07
CA LEU A 41 12.38 19.19 -7.97
C LEU A 41 12.83 20.57 -7.47
N GLU A 42 12.74 21.60 -8.30
CA GLU A 42 13.04 22.99 -7.91
C GLU A 42 11.95 23.56 -6.98
N HIS A 43 10.70 23.13 -7.18
CA HIS A 43 9.54 23.55 -6.40
C HIS A 43 9.31 22.68 -5.15
N ASP A 44 10.07 21.59 -5.00
CA ASP A 44 9.94 20.63 -3.91
C ASP A 44 11.31 20.07 -3.50
N PRO A 45 12.21 20.90 -2.93
CA PRO A 45 13.56 20.49 -2.56
C PRO A 45 13.56 19.36 -1.51
N ASP A 46 12.52 19.30 -0.67
CA ASP A 46 12.31 18.23 0.31
C ASP A 46 12.11 16.85 -0.33
N ALA A 47 11.82 16.79 -1.64
CA ALA A 47 11.72 15.52 -2.37
C ALA A 47 13.06 14.78 -2.43
N ILE A 48 14.20 15.47 -2.36
CA ILE A 48 15.53 14.88 -2.45
C ILE A 48 15.98 14.36 -1.09
N TRP A 49 16.25 13.07 -1.04
CA TRP A 49 16.79 12.43 0.16
C TRP A 49 18.31 12.55 0.24
N LYS A 50 18.87 12.28 1.42
CA LYS A 50 20.31 12.40 1.72
C LYS A 50 21.21 11.57 0.82
N ASN A 51 20.69 10.52 0.19
CA ASN A 51 21.41 9.68 -0.75
C ASN A 51 21.25 10.11 -2.23
N GLY A 52 20.61 11.26 -2.49
CA GLY A 52 20.30 11.77 -3.82
C GLY A 52 19.04 11.17 -4.47
N ASP A 53 18.36 10.21 -3.82
CA ASP A 53 17.10 9.68 -4.34
C ASP A 53 15.97 10.71 -4.23
N ALA A 54 15.20 10.87 -5.30
CA ALA A 54 13.99 11.68 -5.29
C ALA A 54 12.74 10.88 -4.92
N PHE A 55 11.95 11.42 -4.00
CA PHE A 55 10.63 10.93 -3.59
C PHE A 55 9.59 12.04 -3.83
N PRO A 56 9.16 12.26 -5.10
CA PRO A 56 8.18 13.29 -5.41
C PRO A 56 6.79 12.96 -4.84
N ARG A 57 5.90 13.95 -4.86
CA ARG A 57 4.48 13.77 -4.51
C ARG A 57 3.81 12.80 -5.47
N ARG A 58 2.82 12.04 -5.00
CA ARG A 58 2.16 11.01 -5.83
C ARG A 58 1.52 11.58 -7.10
N ARG A 59 0.91 12.77 -7.01
CA ARG A 59 0.35 13.48 -8.17
C ARG A 59 1.36 13.75 -9.29
N VAL A 60 2.64 13.92 -8.96
CA VAL A 60 3.70 14.19 -9.96
C VAL A 60 3.91 12.96 -10.84
N PHE A 61 3.94 11.76 -10.24
CA PHE A 61 3.96 10.53 -11.01
C PHE A 61 2.64 10.34 -11.79
N GLY A 62 1.50 10.75 -11.21
CA GLY A 62 0.21 10.78 -11.90
C GLY A 62 0.23 11.64 -13.16
N ARG A 63 0.78 12.85 -13.08
CA ARG A 63 0.96 13.79 -14.19
C ARG A 63 1.88 13.23 -15.27
N TYR A 64 3.04 12.70 -14.86
CA TYR A 64 3.94 12.00 -15.77
C TYR A 64 3.23 10.94 -16.60
N VAL A 65 2.44 10.05 -15.98
CA VAL A 65 1.67 9.04 -16.72
C VAL A 65 0.64 9.67 -17.67
N ALA A 66 -0.06 10.72 -17.22
CA ALA A 66 -1.07 11.40 -18.02
C ALA A 66 -0.47 12.08 -19.26
N GLU A 67 0.64 12.80 -19.11
CA GLU A 67 1.35 13.46 -20.22
C GLU A 67 1.82 12.48 -21.29
N HIS A 68 2.33 11.31 -20.88
CA HIS A 68 2.79 10.29 -21.82
C HIS A 68 1.64 9.52 -22.48
N LEU A 69 0.46 9.49 -21.85
CA LEU A 69 -0.74 8.89 -22.45
C LEU A 69 -1.45 9.85 -23.42
N ALA A 70 -1.32 11.16 -23.21
CA ALA A 70 -2.04 12.19 -23.97
C ALA A 70 -1.88 12.09 -25.49
N PRO A 71 -0.69 11.83 -26.08
CA PRO A 71 -0.55 11.67 -27.53
C PRO A 71 -1.35 10.50 -28.11
N TYR A 72 -1.47 9.39 -27.35
CA TYR A 72 -2.22 8.20 -27.78
C TYR A 72 -3.74 8.40 -27.66
N LEU A 73 -4.17 9.20 -26.68
CA LEU A 73 -5.56 9.63 -26.58
C LEU A 73 -5.91 10.59 -27.73
N GLY A 74 -5.02 11.55 -28.02
CA GLY A 74 -5.23 12.54 -29.08
C GLY A 74 -5.24 11.95 -30.48
N SER A 75 -4.45 10.90 -30.73
CA SER A 75 -4.45 10.19 -32.02
C SER A 75 -5.59 9.18 -32.17
N GLY A 76 -6.30 8.86 -31.08
CA GLY A 76 -7.35 7.84 -31.06
C GLY A 76 -6.83 6.39 -31.00
N VAL A 77 -5.52 6.17 -30.95
CA VAL A 77 -4.92 4.83 -30.77
C VAL A 77 -5.34 4.23 -29.42
N VAL A 78 -5.50 5.06 -28.40
CA VAL A 78 -6.09 4.68 -27.11
C VAL A 78 -7.44 5.37 -26.99
N HIS A 79 -8.49 4.57 -26.84
CA HIS A 79 -9.82 5.06 -26.50
C HIS A 79 -10.08 4.87 -24.99
N HIS A 80 -10.23 5.97 -24.26
CA HIS A 80 -10.50 5.93 -22.83
C HIS A 80 -12.00 5.99 -22.55
N VAL A 81 -12.53 4.93 -21.92
CA VAL A 81 -13.92 4.87 -21.46
C VAL A 81 -13.96 5.15 -19.97
N GLN A 82 -14.54 6.29 -19.58
CA GLN A 82 -14.77 6.63 -18.18
C GLN A 82 -16.04 5.92 -17.68
N GLY A 83 -15.89 4.67 -17.26
CA GLY A 83 -17.00 3.87 -16.72
C GLY A 83 -16.51 2.70 -15.87
N SER A 84 -17.33 2.28 -14.91
CA SER A 84 -17.05 1.10 -14.09
C SER A 84 -17.33 -0.16 -14.91
N ALA A 85 -16.36 -1.07 -15.02
CA ALA A 85 -16.61 -2.39 -15.59
C ALA A 85 -17.51 -3.20 -14.64
N ILE A 86 -18.63 -3.70 -15.16
CA ILE A 86 -19.66 -4.40 -14.38
C ILE A 86 -19.80 -5.88 -14.74
N ARG A 87 -19.43 -6.26 -15.96
CA ARG A 87 -19.51 -7.66 -16.42
C ARG A 87 -18.56 -7.87 -17.60
N VAL A 88 -17.94 -9.04 -17.68
CA VAL A 88 -17.15 -9.45 -18.84
C VAL A 88 -17.73 -10.74 -19.40
N THR A 89 -18.06 -10.72 -20.69
CA THR A 89 -18.61 -11.88 -21.39
C THR A 89 -17.75 -12.25 -22.57
N ARG A 90 -17.59 -13.55 -22.79
CA ARG A 90 -17.07 -14.07 -24.06
C ARG A 90 -18.21 -14.11 -25.08
N ASP A 91 -17.89 -13.82 -26.34
CA ASP A 91 -18.86 -13.96 -27.43
C ASP A 91 -19.25 -15.45 -27.65
N ALA A 92 -20.36 -15.66 -28.35
CA ALA A 92 -20.87 -17.02 -28.61
C ALA A 92 -19.95 -17.84 -29.54
N SER A 93 -19.24 -17.17 -30.45
CA SER A 93 -18.22 -17.78 -31.32
C SER A 93 -16.93 -18.13 -30.58
N GLY A 94 -16.70 -17.56 -29.39
CA GLY A 94 -15.45 -17.68 -28.66
C GLY A 94 -14.27 -16.96 -29.32
N ALA A 95 -14.51 -15.99 -30.20
CA ALA A 95 -13.50 -15.23 -30.92
C ALA A 95 -13.09 -13.93 -30.20
N GLY A 96 -13.93 -13.43 -29.30
CA GLY A 96 -13.72 -12.15 -28.64
C GLY A 96 -14.46 -11.99 -27.31
N TRP A 97 -14.38 -10.78 -26.78
CA TRP A 97 -14.90 -10.39 -25.49
C TRP A 97 -15.71 -9.11 -25.57
N THR A 98 -16.67 -9.00 -24.68
CA THR A 98 -17.40 -7.76 -24.41
C THR A 98 -17.26 -7.40 -22.94
N VAL A 99 -16.68 -6.24 -22.67
CA VAL A 99 -16.66 -5.62 -21.34
C VAL A 99 -17.85 -4.69 -21.24
N HIS A 100 -18.82 -5.04 -20.40
CA HIS A 100 -19.96 -4.17 -20.08
C HIS A 100 -19.51 -3.17 -19.03
N THR A 101 -19.69 -1.89 -19.31
CA THR A 101 -19.37 -0.80 -18.38
C THR A 101 -20.60 0.04 -18.09
N SER A 102 -20.54 0.88 -17.05
CA SER A 102 -21.56 1.89 -16.78
C SER A 102 -21.73 2.93 -17.90
N ALA A 103 -20.77 3.03 -18.82
CA ALA A 103 -20.80 3.92 -19.98
C ALA A 103 -21.19 3.21 -21.29
N GLY A 104 -21.46 1.90 -21.23
CA GLY A 104 -21.78 1.08 -22.40
C GLY A 104 -20.82 -0.11 -22.62
N PRO A 105 -21.15 -1.02 -23.54
CA PRO A 105 -20.33 -2.18 -23.85
C PRO A 105 -19.12 -1.81 -24.72
N VAL A 106 -17.99 -2.49 -24.48
CA VAL A 106 -16.76 -2.37 -25.26
C VAL A 106 -16.37 -3.75 -25.78
N ALA A 107 -16.31 -3.91 -27.11
CA ALA A 107 -15.84 -5.13 -27.76
C ALA A 107 -14.30 -5.15 -27.85
N SER A 108 -13.70 -6.33 -27.69
CA SER A 108 -12.24 -6.51 -27.73
C SER A 108 -11.85 -7.95 -28.03
N ASP A 109 -10.74 -8.17 -28.72
CA ASP A 109 -10.18 -9.52 -28.94
C ASP A 109 -9.45 -10.04 -27.68
N ILE A 110 -8.87 -9.13 -26.90
CA ILE A 110 -8.08 -9.43 -25.70
C ILE A 110 -8.54 -8.52 -24.55
N VAL A 111 -8.77 -9.14 -23.38
CA VAL A 111 -9.04 -8.43 -22.13
C VAL A 111 -7.86 -8.61 -21.19
N VAL A 112 -7.26 -7.49 -20.76
CA VAL A 112 -6.21 -7.46 -19.74
C VAL A 112 -6.78 -6.87 -18.46
N LEU A 113 -6.75 -7.64 -17.37
CA LEU A 113 -7.17 -7.17 -16.05
C LEU A 113 -6.05 -6.36 -15.40
N ALA A 114 -6.04 -5.05 -15.65
CA ALA A 114 -5.13 -4.10 -15.01
C ALA A 114 -5.78 -3.41 -13.78
N ALA A 115 -6.67 -4.12 -13.07
CA ALA A 115 -7.34 -3.61 -11.88
C ALA A 115 -6.35 -3.47 -10.72
N THR A 116 -6.33 -2.30 -10.09
CA THR A 116 -5.51 -2.04 -8.89
C THR A 116 -6.17 -2.64 -7.64
N HIS A 117 -5.62 -2.30 -6.48
CA HIS A 117 -6.13 -2.66 -5.17
C HIS A 117 -7.63 -2.30 -4.99
N PRO A 118 -8.47 -3.23 -4.48
CA PRO A 118 -9.85 -2.89 -4.10
C PRO A 118 -9.88 -1.89 -2.94
N GLN A 119 -11.03 -1.27 -2.74
CA GLN A 119 -11.27 -0.40 -1.58
C GLN A 119 -11.05 -1.17 -0.25
N PRO A 120 -10.68 -0.48 0.84
CA PRO A 120 -10.64 -1.08 2.16
C PRO A 120 -12.01 -1.62 2.55
N ALA A 121 -12.03 -2.82 3.13
CA ALA A 121 -13.22 -3.31 3.81
C ALA A 121 -13.24 -2.76 5.25
N ILE A 122 -14.42 -2.46 5.77
CA ILE A 122 -14.58 -2.12 7.18
C ILE A 122 -14.40 -3.41 8.01
N PRO A 123 -13.46 -3.45 8.96
CA PRO A 123 -13.33 -4.60 9.87
C PRO A 123 -14.63 -4.82 10.63
N ALA A 124 -15.04 -6.08 10.84
CA ALA A 124 -16.28 -6.42 11.56
C ALA A 124 -16.42 -5.69 12.91
N ALA A 125 -15.30 -5.53 13.62
CA ALA A 125 -15.24 -4.83 14.90
C ALA A 125 -15.47 -3.30 14.82
N LEU A 126 -15.52 -2.71 13.63
CA LEU A 126 -15.78 -1.28 13.38
C LEU A 126 -17.10 -1.04 12.63
N VAL A 127 -17.85 -2.09 12.27
CA VAL A 127 -19.09 -1.94 11.46
C VAL A 127 -20.12 -1.05 12.16
N GLN A 128 -20.16 -1.07 13.49
CA GLN A 128 -21.07 -0.21 14.27
C GLN A 128 -20.75 1.29 14.14
N LEU A 129 -19.58 1.65 13.61
CA LEU A 129 -19.21 3.05 13.37
C LEU A 129 -19.49 3.50 11.93
N SER A 130 -20.05 2.66 11.05
CA SER A 130 -20.09 2.96 9.60
C SER A 130 -20.75 4.30 9.27
N GLU A 131 -21.78 4.68 10.02
CA GLU A 131 -22.53 5.93 9.88
C GLU A 131 -22.14 7.00 10.92
N ALA A 132 -21.22 6.68 11.84
CA ALA A 132 -20.89 7.54 12.96
C ALA A 132 -20.06 8.76 12.48
N PRO A 133 -20.41 9.99 12.91
CA PRO A 133 -19.58 11.15 12.67
C PRO A 133 -18.16 10.93 13.22
N GLY A 134 -17.13 11.16 12.38
CA GLY A 134 -15.73 10.94 12.76
C GLY A 134 -15.17 9.56 12.41
N PHE A 135 -15.97 8.64 11.87
CA PHE A 135 -15.44 7.42 11.25
C PHE A 135 -15.10 7.65 9.78
N ILE A 136 -13.85 7.39 9.41
CA ILE A 136 -13.34 7.49 8.04
C ILE A 136 -13.13 6.07 7.51
N ALA A 137 -14.09 5.58 6.72
CA ALA A 137 -14.04 4.25 6.12
C ALA A 137 -13.02 4.14 4.96
N ASP A 138 -12.95 5.17 4.12
CA ASP A 138 -11.98 5.32 3.03
C ASP A 138 -11.07 6.53 3.29
N PRO A 139 -9.77 6.31 3.61
CA PRO A 139 -8.82 7.39 3.89
C PRO A 139 -8.48 8.23 2.65
N TYR A 140 -8.80 7.76 1.44
CA TYR A 140 -8.56 8.48 0.20
C TYR A 140 -9.82 9.17 -0.35
N ALA A 141 -10.95 9.08 0.35
CA ALA A 141 -12.14 9.83 -0.02
C ALA A 141 -11.85 11.34 -0.04
N PRO A 142 -12.47 12.10 -0.96
CA PRO A 142 -12.32 13.56 -0.98
C PRO A 142 -12.65 14.16 0.38
N ALA A 143 -11.77 15.03 0.89
CA ALA A 143 -11.91 15.70 2.18
C ALA A 143 -12.06 14.76 3.41
N ALA A 144 -11.62 13.49 3.31
CA ALA A 144 -11.74 12.48 4.38
C ALA A 144 -11.30 12.98 5.77
N LEU A 145 -10.20 13.76 5.83
CA LEU A 145 -9.64 14.25 7.08
C LEU A 145 -10.03 15.72 7.41
N ALA A 146 -10.95 16.33 6.65
CA ALA A 146 -11.25 17.76 6.79
C ALA A 146 -12.02 18.09 8.07
N GLY A 147 -12.84 17.15 8.56
CA GLY A 147 -13.62 17.31 9.79
C GLY A 147 -12.85 17.03 11.09
N ILE A 148 -11.59 16.61 11.01
CA ILE A 148 -10.80 16.27 12.20
C ILE A 148 -10.22 17.55 12.81
N GLY A 149 -10.69 17.90 14.01
CA GLY A 149 -10.22 19.08 14.74
C GLY A 149 -8.73 19.00 15.12
N PRO A 150 -8.05 20.14 15.34
CA PRO A 150 -6.60 20.17 15.55
C PRO A 150 -6.14 19.43 16.80
N GLU A 151 -6.94 19.34 17.86
CA GLU A 151 -6.60 18.64 19.10
C GLU A 151 -7.30 17.29 19.25
N ALA A 152 -7.99 16.82 18.21
CA ALA A 152 -8.77 15.59 18.23
C ALA A 152 -7.90 14.37 18.59
N SER A 153 -8.47 13.47 19.36
CA SER A 153 -7.92 12.14 19.60
C SER A 153 -8.26 11.22 18.42
N VAL A 154 -7.24 10.70 17.74
CA VAL A 154 -7.41 9.93 16.50
C VAL A 154 -6.92 8.51 16.68
N LEU A 155 -7.77 7.53 16.37
CA LEU A 155 -7.36 6.14 16.18
C LEU A 155 -7.14 5.88 14.69
N ILE A 156 -6.00 5.30 14.33
CA ILE A 156 -5.75 4.78 12.99
C ILE A 156 -5.70 3.26 13.08
N VAL A 157 -6.60 2.57 12.38
CA VAL A 157 -6.66 1.11 12.36
C VAL A 157 -5.85 0.59 11.18
N GLY A 158 -4.70 0.00 11.45
CA GLY A 158 -3.65 -0.29 10.49
C GLY A 158 -2.39 0.52 10.80
N SER A 159 -1.24 0.00 10.38
CA SER A 159 0.07 0.65 10.58
C SER A 159 0.96 0.54 9.33
N GLY A 160 0.33 0.39 8.16
CA GLY A 160 1.01 0.32 6.86
C GLY A 160 1.33 1.69 6.27
N LEU A 161 1.58 1.75 4.96
CA LEU A 161 1.89 3.01 4.27
C LEU A 161 0.73 4.00 4.30
N THR A 162 -0.50 3.55 4.09
CA THR A 162 -1.69 4.41 4.19
C THR A 162 -1.82 5.05 5.58
N SER A 163 -1.53 4.31 6.67
CA SER A 163 -1.52 4.89 8.02
C SER A 163 -0.49 6.00 8.15
N ALA A 164 0.69 5.82 7.58
CA ALA A 164 1.73 6.84 7.61
C ALA A 164 1.36 8.10 6.81
N ASP A 165 0.73 7.91 5.65
CA ASP A 165 0.18 9.01 4.84
C ASP A 165 -0.83 9.83 5.65
N MET A 166 -1.77 9.17 6.34
CA MET A 166 -2.76 9.84 7.18
C MET A 166 -2.14 10.64 8.33
N VAL A 167 -1.09 10.11 8.99
CA VAL A 167 -0.36 10.85 10.03
C VAL A 167 0.32 12.08 9.44
N ALA A 168 0.95 11.96 8.27
CA ALA A 168 1.63 13.07 7.61
C ALA A 168 0.65 14.14 7.10
N GLU A 169 -0.52 13.74 6.59
CA GLU A 169 -1.59 14.65 6.20
C GLU A 169 -2.17 15.41 7.41
N LEU A 170 -2.49 14.70 8.51
CA LEU A 170 -2.97 15.33 9.75
C LEU A 170 -1.96 16.36 10.27
N ASP A 171 -0.69 15.99 10.33
CA ASP A 171 0.39 16.88 10.78
C ASP A 171 0.51 18.12 9.89
N ARG A 172 0.49 17.96 8.56
CA ARG A 172 0.51 19.09 7.61
C ARG A 172 -0.69 20.02 7.79
N ARG A 173 -1.84 19.48 8.18
CA ARG A 173 -3.07 20.24 8.49
C ARG A 173 -3.02 20.93 9.86
N GLY A 174 -1.92 20.82 10.60
CA GLY A 174 -1.73 21.46 11.90
C GLY A 174 -2.36 20.70 13.06
N HIS A 175 -2.71 19.43 12.87
CA HIS A 175 -3.18 18.57 13.94
C HIS A 175 -2.08 18.37 15.00
N ARG A 176 -2.40 18.58 16.27
CA ARG A 176 -1.53 18.44 17.45
C ARG A 176 -2.04 17.40 18.44
N GLY A 177 -3.31 17.01 18.34
CA GLY A 177 -3.94 15.97 19.16
C GLY A 177 -3.26 14.61 19.07
N ARG A 178 -3.60 13.72 20.01
CA ARG A 178 -2.98 12.40 20.12
C ARG A 178 -3.43 11.48 18.98
N ILE A 179 -2.47 10.78 18.38
CA ILE A 179 -2.74 9.75 17.37
C ILE A 179 -2.28 8.38 17.88
N LEU A 180 -3.17 7.38 17.84
CA LEU A 180 -2.83 5.99 18.13
C LEU A 180 -3.02 5.14 16.87
N ALA A 181 -1.94 4.55 16.36
CA ALA A 181 -2.04 3.51 15.33
C ALA A 181 -2.14 2.12 15.98
N LEU A 182 -3.13 1.34 15.55
CA LEU A 182 -3.38 0.00 16.06
C LEU A 182 -3.29 -1.02 14.95
N SER A 183 -2.46 -2.05 15.11
CA SER A 183 -2.47 -3.20 14.22
C SER A 183 -2.19 -4.51 14.94
N ARG A 184 -2.55 -5.64 14.33
CA ARG A 184 -2.41 -6.99 14.92
C ARG A 184 -1.01 -7.28 15.47
N ARG A 185 0.04 -6.69 14.89
CA ARG A 185 1.44 -6.91 15.29
C ARG A 185 2.17 -5.64 15.70
N GLY A 186 1.55 -4.46 15.58
CA GLY A 186 2.17 -3.18 15.91
C GLY A 186 3.40 -2.86 15.05
N LEU A 187 3.47 -3.41 13.84
CA LEU A 187 4.62 -3.20 12.94
C LEU A 187 4.34 -2.07 11.98
N ARG A 188 5.24 -1.08 11.93
CA ARG A 188 5.24 -0.03 10.92
C ARG A 188 6.14 -0.38 9.75
N SER A 189 5.77 0.10 8.56
CA SER A 189 6.64 0.13 7.38
C SER A 189 8.00 0.76 7.72
N ARG A 190 9.09 0.16 7.25
CA ARG A 190 10.47 0.59 7.54
C ARG A 190 10.95 1.64 6.53
N GLY A 191 11.90 2.48 6.94
CA GLY A 191 12.44 3.56 6.11
C GLY A 191 13.44 3.09 5.05
N HIS A 192 13.72 4.00 4.12
CA HIS A 192 14.79 3.88 3.12
C HIS A 192 16.18 4.06 3.75
N PRO A 193 17.26 3.57 3.12
CA PRO A 193 18.60 3.72 3.67
C PRO A 193 19.11 5.16 3.51
N TYR A 194 20.02 5.57 4.39
CA TYR A 194 20.72 6.86 4.28
C TYR A 194 21.79 6.88 3.19
N VAL A 195 22.32 5.71 2.84
CA VAL A 195 23.32 5.51 1.80
C VAL A 195 22.81 4.41 0.90
N ARG A 196 22.80 4.65 -0.42
CA ARG A 196 22.39 3.63 -1.40
C ARG A 196 23.37 2.46 -1.32
N GLY A 197 22.83 1.24 -1.32
CA GLY A 197 23.62 0.02 -1.43
C GLY A 197 23.13 -0.82 -2.59
N GLU A 198 24.04 -1.60 -3.16
CA GLU A 198 23.68 -2.63 -4.14
C GLU A 198 22.99 -3.82 -3.45
N PRO A 199 22.17 -4.60 -4.17
CA PRO A 199 21.59 -5.83 -3.66
C PRO A 199 22.67 -6.75 -3.05
N PHE A 200 22.39 -7.33 -1.88
CA PHE A 200 23.38 -8.10 -1.12
C PHE A 200 22.87 -9.50 -0.74
N GLY A 201 23.75 -10.48 -0.91
CA GLY A 201 23.51 -11.89 -0.61
C GLY A 201 23.19 -12.72 -1.83
N ASP A 202 23.13 -14.03 -1.63
CA ASP A 202 22.69 -14.97 -2.65
C ASP A 202 21.78 -16.01 -2.02
N PHE A 203 20.52 -16.00 -2.45
CA PHE A 203 19.49 -16.94 -2.06
C PHE A 203 19.09 -17.85 -3.23
N ALA A 204 19.60 -17.62 -4.45
CA ALA A 204 19.16 -18.29 -5.66
C ALA A 204 20.06 -19.47 -6.06
N SER A 205 21.37 -19.43 -5.78
CA SER A 205 22.26 -20.54 -6.14
C SER A 205 21.97 -21.82 -5.35
N ALA A 206 21.52 -21.68 -4.10
CA ALA A 206 21.11 -22.78 -3.23
C ALA A 206 19.82 -22.40 -2.48
N PRO A 207 18.66 -22.36 -3.17
CA PRO A 207 17.44 -21.83 -2.59
C PRO A 207 16.90 -22.75 -1.50
N ALA A 208 16.52 -22.16 -0.38
CA ALA A 208 15.92 -22.91 0.71
C ALA A 208 14.56 -23.50 0.29
N THR A 209 14.35 -24.77 0.58
CA THR A 209 13.12 -25.52 0.24
C THR A 209 12.03 -25.45 1.32
N THR A 210 12.33 -24.80 2.46
CA THR A 210 11.38 -24.58 3.56
C THR A 210 11.34 -23.12 3.98
N ALA A 211 10.20 -22.66 4.50
CA ALA A 211 10.02 -21.32 5.01
C ALA A 211 10.97 -21.01 6.19
N LEU A 212 11.24 -22.01 7.05
CA LEU A 212 12.20 -21.87 8.15
C LEU A 212 13.64 -21.80 7.62
N GLY A 213 13.99 -22.62 6.62
CA GLY A 213 15.29 -22.56 5.96
C GLY A 213 15.55 -21.19 5.34
N LEU A 214 14.56 -20.66 4.62
CA LEU A 214 14.65 -19.32 4.04
C LEU A 214 14.81 -18.24 5.12
N LEU A 215 14.03 -18.30 6.21
CA LEU A 215 14.19 -17.37 7.32
C LEU A 215 15.60 -17.43 7.95
N ARG A 216 16.17 -18.63 8.10
CA ARG A 216 17.53 -18.82 8.61
C ARG A 216 18.56 -18.22 7.66
N ALA A 217 18.44 -18.48 6.36
CA ALA A 217 19.30 -17.90 5.33
C ALA A 217 19.25 -16.36 5.37
N ILE A 218 18.04 -15.77 5.41
CA ILE A 218 17.86 -14.31 5.51
C ILE A 218 18.55 -13.75 6.76
N ARG A 219 18.41 -14.39 7.92
CA ARG A 219 19.05 -13.94 9.17
C ARG A 219 20.57 -14.04 9.12
N ALA A 220 21.11 -15.11 8.52
CA ALA A 220 22.55 -15.27 8.32
C ALA A 220 23.08 -14.16 7.38
N THR A 221 22.41 -13.93 6.25
CA THR A 221 22.78 -12.86 5.31
C THR A 221 22.67 -11.47 5.93
N LEU A 222 21.66 -11.19 6.75
CA LEU A 222 21.57 -9.93 7.50
C LEU A 222 22.72 -9.76 8.50
N THR A 223 23.22 -10.84 9.09
CA THR A 223 24.38 -10.81 9.99
C THR A 223 25.66 -10.52 9.20
N ALA A 224 25.85 -11.19 8.06
CA ALA A 224 26.98 -10.94 7.16
C ALA A 224 26.95 -9.51 6.59
N ALA A 225 25.78 -9.01 6.20
CA ALA A 225 25.60 -7.65 5.72
C ALA A 225 26.03 -6.62 6.79
N ARG A 226 25.60 -6.81 8.04
CA ARG A 226 26.03 -5.95 9.15
C ARG A 226 27.55 -5.97 9.36
N ALA A 227 28.18 -7.14 9.30
CA ALA A 227 29.63 -7.26 9.43
C ALA A 227 30.38 -6.55 8.29
N ALA A 228 29.78 -6.49 7.10
CA ALA A 228 30.30 -5.79 5.94
C ALA A 228 29.85 -4.31 5.84
N ASN A 229 29.22 -3.74 6.87
CA ASN A 229 28.61 -2.40 6.85
C ASN A 229 27.59 -2.17 5.72
N VAL A 230 26.93 -3.23 5.26
CA VAL A 230 25.85 -3.19 4.28
C VAL A 230 24.51 -3.04 4.99
N ASN A 231 23.67 -2.12 4.49
CA ASN A 231 22.36 -1.87 5.04
C ASN A 231 21.41 -3.07 4.82
N TRP A 232 20.40 -3.24 5.67
CA TRP A 232 19.46 -4.37 5.56
C TRP A 232 18.59 -4.28 4.29
N GLN A 233 18.40 -3.07 3.76
CA GLN A 233 17.59 -2.81 2.57
C GLN A 233 18.17 -3.52 1.35
N SER A 234 19.49 -3.53 1.19
CA SER A 234 20.22 -4.29 0.17
C SER A 234 19.90 -5.79 0.19
N VAL A 235 19.74 -6.38 1.38
CA VAL A 235 19.36 -7.80 1.52
C VAL A 235 17.93 -8.04 1.02
N PHE A 236 17.01 -7.15 1.36
CA PHE A 236 15.61 -7.25 0.91
C PHE A 236 15.44 -6.91 -0.58
N ASP A 237 16.24 -6.01 -1.11
CA ASP A 237 16.30 -5.72 -2.54
C ASP A 237 16.73 -6.99 -3.30
N GLN A 238 17.72 -7.71 -2.80
CA GLN A 238 18.17 -8.99 -3.38
C GLN A 238 17.10 -10.09 -3.27
N LEU A 239 16.46 -10.24 -2.10
CA LEU A 239 15.33 -11.17 -1.94
C LEU A 239 14.22 -10.90 -2.94
N ARG A 240 13.97 -9.62 -3.26
CA ARG A 240 12.96 -9.23 -4.26
C ARG A 240 13.40 -9.65 -5.66
N LEU A 241 14.66 -9.40 -6.02
CA LEU A 241 15.20 -9.77 -7.34
C LEU A 241 15.17 -11.29 -7.55
N GLN A 242 15.52 -12.06 -6.52
CA GLN A 242 15.56 -13.52 -6.57
C GLN A 242 14.22 -14.18 -6.20
N GLY A 243 13.16 -13.39 -5.95
CA GLY A 243 11.86 -13.84 -5.48
C GLY A 243 11.23 -14.98 -6.31
N PRO A 244 11.22 -14.92 -7.65
CA PRO A 244 10.68 -16.00 -8.48
C PRO A 244 11.36 -17.35 -8.25
N VAL A 245 12.70 -17.37 -8.15
CA VAL A 245 13.49 -18.59 -7.89
C VAL A 245 13.17 -19.14 -6.50
N LEU A 246 13.13 -18.27 -5.49
CA LEU A 246 12.80 -18.64 -4.11
C LEU A 246 11.39 -19.20 -3.98
N TRP A 247 10.42 -18.58 -4.64
CA TRP A 247 9.05 -19.04 -4.62
C TRP A 247 8.91 -20.41 -5.30
N ALA A 248 9.56 -20.59 -6.45
CA ALA A 248 9.57 -21.85 -7.19
C ALA A 248 10.13 -23.01 -6.35
N ALA A 249 11.17 -22.77 -5.56
CA ALA A 249 11.83 -23.79 -4.72
C ALA A 249 11.00 -24.27 -3.51
N LEU A 250 9.97 -23.52 -3.08
CA LEU A 250 9.12 -23.90 -1.95
C LEU A 250 7.96 -24.78 -2.41
N ALA A 251 7.78 -25.94 -1.75
CA ALA A 251 6.59 -26.76 -1.93
C ALA A 251 5.32 -26.01 -1.45
N PRO A 252 4.12 -26.35 -1.95
CA PRO A 252 2.89 -25.63 -1.60
C PRO A 252 2.61 -25.43 -0.10
N PRO A 253 2.85 -26.43 0.79
CA PRO A 253 2.67 -26.23 2.24
C PRO A 253 3.63 -25.19 2.83
N GLU A 254 4.84 -25.09 2.29
CA GLU A 254 5.86 -24.14 2.74
C GLU A 254 5.57 -22.72 2.20
N ARG A 255 5.04 -22.59 0.98
CA ARG A 255 4.50 -21.31 0.47
C ARG A 255 3.38 -20.79 1.37
N ALA A 256 2.41 -21.63 1.72
CA ALA A 256 1.33 -21.27 2.64
C ALA A 256 1.86 -20.88 4.03
N ARG A 257 2.86 -21.61 4.54
CA ARG A 257 3.52 -21.30 5.82
C ARG A 257 4.25 -19.95 5.76
N LEU A 258 4.97 -19.68 4.69
CA LEU A 258 5.67 -18.41 4.46
C LEU A 258 4.68 -17.24 4.42
N VAL A 259 3.62 -17.34 3.63
CA VAL A 259 2.58 -16.29 3.56
C VAL A 259 1.95 -16.06 4.94
N ARG A 260 1.51 -17.12 5.61
CA ARG A 260 0.83 -17.01 6.91
C ARG A 260 1.73 -16.45 8.03
N ARG A 261 3.01 -16.81 8.05
CA ARG A 261 3.91 -16.51 9.19
C ARG A 261 4.84 -15.34 8.93
N LEU A 262 5.32 -15.17 7.69
CA LEU A 262 6.42 -14.29 7.33
C LEU A 262 6.02 -13.09 6.46
N ARG A 263 4.89 -13.15 5.73
CA ARG A 263 4.41 -12.05 4.86
C ARG A 263 4.41 -10.70 5.55
N VAL A 264 3.90 -10.62 6.77
CA VAL A 264 3.86 -9.36 7.53
C VAL A 264 5.25 -8.76 7.78
N PHE A 265 6.28 -9.57 7.95
CA PHE A 265 7.64 -9.09 8.10
C PHE A 265 8.23 -8.69 6.74
N TRP A 266 7.93 -9.46 5.70
CA TRP A 266 8.27 -9.09 4.33
C TRP A 266 7.69 -7.72 3.97
N ASP A 267 6.38 -7.54 4.15
CA ASP A 267 5.64 -6.35 3.74
C ASP A 267 6.23 -5.09 4.37
N VAL A 268 6.49 -5.08 5.69
CA VAL A 268 7.02 -3.88 6.36
C VAL A 268 8.46 -3.53 5.97
N HIS A 269 9.23 -4.48 5.42
CA HIS A 269 10.60 -4.22 4.94
C HIS A 269 10.65 -3.92 3.44
N ARG A 270 9.70 -4.48 2.67
CA ARG A 270 9.57 -4.33 1.22
C ARG A 270 8.84 -3.05 0.82
N PHE A 271 7.77 -2.70 1.52
CA PHE A 271 6.98 -1.51 1.28
C PHE A 271 7.44 -0.42 2.23
N ARG A 272 8.50 0.28 1.81
CA ARG A 272 9.19 1.25 2.65
C ARG A 272 8.45 2.57 2.69
N ILE A 273 8.49 3.25 3.83
CA ILE A 273 7.91 4.59 4.00
C ILE A 273 8.84 5.63 3.37
N ALA A 274 8.27 6.61 2.65
CA ALA A 274 9.03 7.72 2.09
C ALA A 274 9.72 8.51 3.22
N PRO A 275 10.97 8.99 3.05
CA PRO A 275 11.72 9.60 4.14
C PRO A 275 11.03 10.80 4.79
N GLN A 276 10.34 11.64 4.01
CA GLN A 276 9.61 12.81 4.46
C GLN A 276 8.46 12.43 5.40
N VAL A 277 7.70 11.40 5.01
CA VAL A 277 6.59 10.86 5.81
C VAL A 277 7.16 10.21 7.08
N ALA A 278 8.25 9.44 6.96
CA ALA A 278 8.92 8.82 8.11
C ALA A 278 9.38 9.84 9.15
N ALA A 279 9.95 10.96 8.71
CA ALA A 279 10.41 12.04 9.59
C ALA A 279 9.26 12.65 10.40
N VAL A 280 8.06 12.80 9.81
CA VAL A 280 6.87 13.24 10.54
C VAL A 280 6.50 12.24 11.63
N LEU A 281 6.39 10.95 11.31
CA LEU A 281 6.05 9.92 12.29
C LEU A 281 7.06 9.87 13.44
N ASP A 282 8.36 9.92 13.12
CA ASP A 282 9.42 9.87 14.13
C ASP A 282 9.40 11.12 15.03
N ARG A 283 9.18 12.32 14.47
CA ARG A 283 9.02 13.55 15.25
C ARG A 283 7.81 13.48 16.18
N ARG A 284 6.65 13.05 15.67
CA ARG A 284 5.41 12.92 16.45
C ARG A 284 5.54 11.88 17.56
N HIS A 285 6.23 10.78 17.28
CA HIS A 285 6.53 9.76 18.28
C HIS A 285 7.44 10.30 19.39
N ALA A 286 8.52 11.01 19.04
CA ALA A 286 9.41 11.64 20.00
C ALA A 286 8.69 12.71 20.86
N ALA A 287 7.70 13.40 20.29
CA ALA A 287 6.86 14.36 21.00
C ALA A 287 5.74 13.73 21.85
N GLY A 288 5.58 12.39 21.84
CA GLY A 288 4.51 11.69 22.56
C GLY A 288 3.10 11.90 22.00
N THR A 289 2.96 12.41 20.77
CA THR A 289 1.67 12.67 20.11
C THR A 289 1.30 11.60 19.07
N PHE A 290 2.16 10.60 18.87
CA PHE A 290 1.91 9.44 18.01
C PHE A 290 2.48 8.16 18.63
N ASP A 291 1.65 7.12 18.73
CA ASP A 291 2.06 5.79 19.16
C ASP A 291 1.57 4.71 18.19
N THR A 292 2.30 3.58 18.14
CA THR A 292 1.83 2.37 17.44
C THR A 292 1.78 1.20 18.42
N ILE A 293 0.64 0.51 18.49
CA ILE A 293 0.45 -0.63 19.39
C ILE A 293 0.12 -1.92 18.64
N ALA A 294 0.60 -3.04 19.20
CA ALA A 294 0.19 -4.37 18.79
C ALA A 294 -1.09 -4.76 19.54
N ALA A 295 -2.23 -4.76 18.85
CA ALA A 295 -3.51 -5.16 19.45
C ALA A 295 -4.47 -5.74 18.40
N ARG A 296 -5.44 -6.53 18.86
CA ARG A 296 -6.60 -6.94 18.05
C ARG A 296 -7.78 -6.04 18.40
N LEU A 297 -8.50 -5.58 17.38
CA LEU A 297 -9.82 -4.99 17.59
C LEU A 297 -10.78 -6.06 18.11
N VAL A 298 -11.70 -5.66 18.98
CA VAL A 298 -12.72 -6.52 19.57
C VAL A 298 -14.10 -6.02 19.18
N ALA A 299 -14.39 -4.75 19.44
CA ALA A 299 -15.68 -4.13 19.14
C ALA A 299 -15.54 -2.61 19.10
N SER A 300 -16.59 -1.95 18.64
CA SER A 300 -16.73 -0.50 18.66
C SER A 300 -18.18 -0.12 18.97
N ASN A 301 -18.38 1.08 19.50
CA ASN A 301 -19.69 1.67 19.67
C ASN A 301 -19.62 3.17 19.42
N ASP A 302 -20.68 3.74 18.84
CA ASP A 302 -20.89 5.18 18.82
C ASP A 302 -21.53 5.59 20.16
N GLU A 303 -20.84 6.44 20.91
CA GLU A 303 -21.28 6.95 22.21
C GLU A 303 -21.39 8.48 22.14
N ASP A 304 -22.54 8.95 21.61
CA ASP A 304 -23.02 10.35 21.60
C ASP A 304 -21.90 11.40 21.49
N GLY A 305 -21.20 11.40 20.36
CA GLY A 305 -20.13 12.35 20.06
C GLY A 305 -18.71 11.85 20.33
N SER A 306 -18.55 10.58 20.72
CA SER A 306 -17.24 9.92 20.80
C SER A 306 -17.29 8.47 20.31
N LEU A 307 -16.23 8.04 19.63
CA LEU A 307 -16.13 6.70 19.07
C LEU A 307 -15.39 5.80 20.06
N ALA A 308 -16.15 4.96 20.78
CA ALA A 308 -15.59 4.01 21.73
C ALA A 308 -15.07 2.78 20.98
N VAL A 309 -13.76 2.50 21.09
CA VAL A 309 -13.13 1.34 20.45
C VAL A 309 -12.51 0.43 21.50
N SER A 310 -12.93 -0.83 21.46
CA SER A 310 -12.46 -1.90 22.33
C SER A 310 -11.41 -2.75 21.62
N PHE A 311 -10.25 -2.91 22.25
CA PHE A 311 -9.15 -3.71 21.73
C PHE A 311 -8.43 -4.48 22.82
N GLN A 312 -7.76 -5.56 22.44
CA GLN A 312 -6.92 -6.35 23.34
C GLN A 312 -5.47 -6.26 22.88
N ARG A 313 -4.60 -5.73 23.74
CA ARG A 313 -3.16 -5.67 23.47
C ARG A 313 -2.56 -7.06 23.36
N ARG A 314 -1.58 -7.19 22.48
CA ARG A 314 -0.90 -8.47 22.26
C ARG A 314 -0.20 -8.92 23.54
N GLY A 315 -0.46 -10.16 23.95
CA GLY A 315 0.09 -10.74 25.17
C GLY A 315 -0.69 -10.39 26.44
N GLN A 316 -1.78 -9.63 26.33
CA GLN A 316 -2.66 -9.32 27.45
C GLN A 316 -4.02 -10.03 27.29
N THR A 317 -4.66 -10.34 28.42
CA THR A 317 -6.00 -10.93 28.47
C THR A 317 -7.09 -9.88 28.60
N ARG A 318 -6.79 -8.74 29.24
CA ARG A 318 -7.73 -7.64 29.43
C ARG A 318 -8.10 -6.97 28.10
N ILE A 319 -9.37 -6.64 27.95
CA ILE A 319 -9.88 -5.77 26.89
C ILE A 319 -9.85 -4.33 27.43
N GLU A 320 -9.25 -3.43 26.66
CA GLU A 320 -9.24 -2.00 26.91
C GLU A 320 -10.27 -1.34 25.98
N THR A 321 -11.04 -0.39 26.50
CA THR A 321 -11.91 0.48 25.70
C THR A 321 -11.39 1.90 25.81
N THR A 322 -11.18 2.55 24.68
CA THR A 322 -10.72 3.95 24.62
C THR A 322 -11.65 4.71 23.69
N ARG A 323 -11.93 5.98 24.04
CA ARG A 323 -12.74 6.89 23.23
C ARG A 323 -11.84 7.72 22.33
N PHE A 324 -12.30 7.93 21.10
CA PHE A 324 -11.61 8.74 20.09
C PHE A 324 -12.61 9.70 19.46
N ASP A 325 -12.13 10.87 19.08
CA ASP A 325 -12.90 11.86 18.33
C ASP A 325 -12.97 11.47 16.84
N ALA A 326 -11.97 10.74 16.34
CA ALA A 326 -11.98 10.19 14.99
C ALA A 326 -11.34 8.79 14.92
N VAL A 327 -11.86 7.95 14.02
CA VAL A 327 -11.33 6.61 13.74
C VAL A 327 -11.13 6.47 12.22
N ILE A 328 -9.89 6.22 11.79
CA ILE A 328 -9.52 6.11 10.38
C ILE A 328 -9.22 4.65 10.04
N ASN A 329 -9.96 4.08 9.09
CA ASN A 329 -9.71 2.74 8.59
C ASN A 329 -8.55 2.73 7.58
N THR A 330 -7.45 2.09 7.93
CA THR A 330 -6.27 1.93 7.06
C THR A 330 -5.83 0.47 6.97
N THR A 331 -6.76 -0.49 7.12
CA THR A 331 -6.43 -1.94 7.08
C THR A 331 -5.97 -2.45 5.73
N GLY A 332 -5.80 -1.57 4.76
CA GLY A 332 -5.36 -1.87 3.41
C GLY A 332 -6.49 -2.43 2.56
N PRO A 333 -6.18 -2.78 1.31
CA PRO A 333 -7.17 -3.23 0.35
C PRO A 333 -7.74 -4.61 0.72
N ALA A 334 -9.04 -4.78 0.49
CA ALA A 334 -9.76 -6.03 0.75
C ALA A 334 -9.50 -7.09 -0.34
N HIS A 335 -8.24 -7.50 -0.55
CA HIS A 335 -7.86 -8.46 -1.60
C HIS A 335 -8.66 -9.77 -1.55
N GLY A 336 -8.89 -10.32 -0.35
CA GLY A 336 -9.69 -11.53 -0.17
C GLY A 336 -11.17 -11.38 -0.55
N GLN A 337 -11.64 -10.13 -0.72
CA GLN A 337 -13.01 -9.81 -1.14
C GLN A 337 -13.05 -9.18 -2.54
N ALA A 338 -11.93 -9.14 -3.27
CA ALA A 338 -11.86 -8.46 -4.57
C ALA A 338 -12.87 -9.00 -5.58
N LEU A 339 -13.09 -10.33 -5.59
CA LEU A 339 -14.09 -10.96 -6.46
C LEU A 339 -15.53 -10.58 -6.08
N GLN A 340 -15.80 -10.35 -4.79
CA GLN A 340 -17.13 -10.01 -4.29
C GLN A 340 -17.45 -8.52 -4.47
N LEU A 341 -16.44 -7.66 -4.32
CA LEU A 341 -16.59 -6.20 -4.37
C LEU A 341 -16.53 -5.64 -5.79
N ASN A 342 -16.02 -6.38 -6.77
CA ASN A 342 -15.92 -5.95 -8.15
C ASN A 342 -16.81 -6.82 -9.06
N PRO A 343 -17.93 -6.29 -9.58
CA PRO A 343 -18.88 -7.07 -10.38
C PRO A 343 -18.27 -7.69 -11.66
N ALA A 344 -17.32 -7.01 -12.31
CA ALA A 344 -16.63 -7.58 -13.47
C ALA A 344 -15.78 -8.79 -13.07
N LEU A 345 -15.05 -8.73 -11.94
CA LEU A 345 -14.31 -9.87 -11.43
C LEU A 345 -15.23 -11.00 -10.96
N SER A 346 -16.37 -10.69 -10.34
CA SER A 346 -17.40 -11.70 -9.99
C SER A 346 -17.86 -12.45 -11.23
N SER A 347 -18.20 -11.72 -12.31
CA SER A 347 -18.68 -12.35 -13.55
C SER A 347 -17.64 -13.28 -14.20
N LEU A 348 -16.36 -12.94 -14.10
CA LEU A 348 -15.27 -13.79 -14.59
C LEU A 348 -15.05 -15.02 -13.71
N ALA A 349 -15.23 -14.87 -12.39
CA ALA A 349 -15.13 -15.98 -11.45
C ALA A 349 -16.29 -16.98 -11.62
N GLU A 350 -17.52 -16.47 -11.78
CA GLU A 350 -18.72 -17.26 -12.10
C GLU A 350 -18.57 -18.02 -13.41
N ALA A 351 -17.91 -17.41 -14.41
CA ALA A 351 -17.56 -18.06 -15.67
C ALA A 351 -16.38 -19.06 -15.57
N GLY A 352 -15.78 -19.22 -14.39
CA GLY A 352 -14.64 -20.13 -14.16
C GLY A 352 -13.32 -19.66 -14.78
N LEU A 353 -13.22 -18.41 -15.20
CA LEU A 353 -12.04 -17.85 -15.89
C LEU A 353 -10.97 -17.36 -14.91
N ILE A 354 -11.39 -16.94 -13.71
CA ILE A 354 -10.49 -16.53 -12.64
C ILE A 354 -10.91 -17.18 -11.32
N ARG A 355 -9.98 -17.25 -10.36
CA ARG A 355 -10.23 -17.71 -9.00
C ARG A 355 -9.26 -17.04 -8.04
N THR A 356 -9.63 -16.98 -6.77
CA THR A 356 -8.69 -16.60 -5.70
C THR A 356 -7.52 -17.58 -5.69
N ASP A 357 -6.31 -17.07 -5.47
CA ASP A 357 -5.17 -17.96 -5.28
C ASP A 357 -5.30 -18.75 -3.97
N GLN A 358 -4.61 -19.89 -3.88
CA GLN A 358 -4.69 -20.81 -2.74
C GLN A 358 -3.99 -20.30 -1.46
N TYR A 359 -3.35 -19.14 -1.51
CA TYR A 359 -2.55 -18.57 -0.42
C TYR A 359 -3.12 -17.25 0.14
N GLY A 360 -4.12 -16.65 -0.52
CA GLY A 360 -4.85 -15.46 -0.05
C GLY A 360 -4.32 -14.15 -0.61
#